data_AF-A0A969X225-F1
#
_entry.id   AF-A0A969X225-F1
#
_cell.length_a   1.000
_cell.length_b   1.000
_cell.length_c   1.000
_cell.angle_alpha   90.00
_cell.angle_beta   90.00
_cell.angle_gamma   90.00
#
_symmetry.space_group_name_H-M   'P 1'
#
loop_
_entity.id
_entity.type
_entity.pdbx_description
1 polymer ?
#
loop_
_entity_poly.entity_id
_entity_poly.type
_entity_poly.pdbx_seq_one_letter_code
_entity_poly.pdbx_strand_id
1 'polypeptide(L)'
;FSLVLFGLWITFFDTYNLIDRFKKLKTLNSLQKEIKYYEDEISLYTRQYEELFSNKDNLEKFAREQYQMLEEDEDLFIIIDE
;
A
#
# COMPACT_ATOMS: atom_id res chain seq x y z
N PHE A 1 -2.16 -25.76 -49.87
CA PHE A 1 -3.39 -25.26 -49.22
C PHE A 1 -3.57 -25.82 -47.81
N SER A 2 -3.50 -27.14 -47.61
CA SER A 2 -3.63 -27.78 -46.28
C SER A 2 -2.61 -27.30 -45.23
N LEU A 3 -1.34 -27.14 -45.62
CA LEU A 3 -0.27 -26.67 -44.71
C LEU A 3 -0.46 -25.23 -44.22
N VAL A 4 -1.04 -24.36 -45.05
CA VAL A 4 -1.30 -22.97 -44.68
C VAL A 4 -2.47 -22.89 -43.71
N LEU A 5 -3.53 -23.67 -43.95
CA LEU A 5 -4.67 -23.83 -43.04
C LEU A 5 -4.25 -24.45 -41.70
N PHE A 6 -3.39 -25.47 -41.73
CA PHE A 6 -2.84 -26.09 -40.53
C PHE A 6 -1.94 -25.14 -39.74
N GLY A 7 -1.10 -24.37 -40.44
CA GLY A 7 -0.29 -23.31 -39.83
C GLY A 7 -1.15 -22.24 -39.16
N LEU A 8 -2.19 -21.76 -39.85
CA LEU A 8 -3.14 -20.80 -39.28
C LEU A 8 -3.87 -21.38 -38.06
N TRP A 9 -4.30 -22.63 -38.10
CA TRP A 9 -4.95 -23.29 -36.97
C TRP A 9 -4.03 -23.41 -35.76
N ILE A 10 -2.80 -23.90 -35.95
CA ILE A 10 -1.81 -23.99 -34.88
C ILE A 10 -1.54 -22.60 -34.33
N THR A 11 -1.35 -21.59 -35.18
CA THR A 11 -1.15 -20.22 -34.68
C THR A 11 -2.38 -19.73 -33.91
N PHE A 12 -3.61 -19.80 -34.43
CA PHE A 12 -4.80 -19.29 -33.74
C PHE A 12 -5.13 -20.04 -32.43
N PHE A 13 -5.03 -21.37 -32.42
CA PHE A 13 -5.26 -22.16 -31.20
C PHE A 13 -4.10 -22.03 -30.20
N ASP A 14 -2.85 -21.88 -30.66
CA ASP A 14 -1.70 -21.56 -29.79
C ASP A 14 -1.66 -20.07 -29.39
N THR A 15 -2.35 -19.17 -30.10
CA THR A 15 -2.41 -17.73 -29.78
C THR A 15 -3.14 -17.51 -28.46
N TYR A 16 -4.07 -18.40 -28.06
CA TYR A 16 -4.64 -18.40 -26.72
C TYR A 16 -3.54 -18.49 -25.65
N ASN A 17 -2.47 -19.26 -25.86
CA ASN A 17 -1.34 -19.30 -24.93
C ASN A 17 -0.58 -17.96 -24.87
N LEU A 18 -0.38 -17.28 -26.00
CA LEU A 18 0.38 -16.02 -26.02
C LEU A 18 -0.37 -14.85 -25.36
N ILE A 19 -1.65 -14.70 -25.67
CA ILE A 19 -2.50 -13.66 -25.09
C ILE A 19 -2.66 -13.88 -23.59
N ASP A 20 -2.90 -15.12 -23.16
CA ASP A 20 -3.04 -15.44 -21.74
C ASP A 20 -1.71 -15.31 -20.99
N ARG A 21 -0.57 -15.67 -21.61
CA ARG A 21 0.75 -15.39 -21.03
C ARG A 21 0.98 -13.89 -20.88
N PHE A 22 0.62 -13.07 -21.86
CA PHE A 22 0.76 -11.62 -21.76
C PHE A 22 -0.11 -11.03 -20.64
N LYS A 23 -1.38 -11.47 -20.54
CA LYS A 23 -2.26 -11.08 -19.43
C LYS A 23 -1.67 -11.46 -18.08
N LYS A 24 -1.18 -12.70 -17.93
CA LYS A 24 -0.55 -13.19 -16.70
C LYS A 24 0.69 -12.38 -16.34
N LEU A 25 1.55 -12.07 -17.31
CA LEU A 25 2.73 -11.22 -17.08
C LEU A 25 2.34 -9.80 -16.63
N LYS A 26 1.30 -9.23 -17.23
CA LYS A 26 0.77 -7.92 -16.82
C LYS A 26 0.24 -7.96 -15.39
N THR A 27 -0.52 -8.99 -15.03
CA THR A 27 -1.02 -9.20 -13.66
C THR A 27 0.13 -9.41 -12.66
N LEU A 28 1.14 -10.18 -13.05
CA LEU A 28 2.31 -10.41 -12.21
C LEU A 28 3.06 -9.10 -11.94
N ASN A 29 3.26 -8.27 -12.96
CA ASN A 29 3.89 -6.97 -12.81
C ASN A 29 3.04 -6.02 -11.94
N SER A 30 1.71 -6.02 -12.09
CA SER A 30 0.85 -5.19 -11.22
C SER A 30 0.92 -5.63 -9.76
N LEU A 31 0.90 -6.94 -9.49
CA LEU A 31 1.04 -7.48 -8.14
C LEU A 31 2.40 -7.13 -7.53
N GLN A 32 3.49 -7.24 -8.30
CA GLN A 32 4.82 -6.83 -7.83
C GLN A 32 4.88 -5.33 -7.50
N LYS A 33 4.22 -4.50 -8.30
CA LYS A 33 4.14 -3.05 -8.03
C LYS A 33 3.35 -2.77 -6.75
N GLU A 34 2.27 -3.50 -6.52
CA GLU A 34 1.45 -3.39 -5.32
C GLU A 34 2.19 -3.84 -4.06
N ILE A 35 2.91 -4.96 -4.13
CA ILE A 35 3.80 -5.42 -3.05
C ILE A 35 4.81 -4.33 -2.70
N LYS A 36 5.52 -3.81 -3.71
CA LYS A 36 6.51 -2.76 -3.50
C LYS A 36 5.91 -1.50 -2.88
N TYR A 37 4.72 -1.09 -3.34
CA TYR A 37 4.02 0.06 -2.78
C TYR A 37 3.75 -0.12 -1.28
N TYR A 38 3.23 -1.28 -0.87
CA TYR A 38 2.93 -1.54 0.54
C TYR A 38 4.20 -1.71 1.39
N GLU A 39 5.26 -2.33 0.85
CA GLU A 39 6.56 -2.39 1.53
C GLU A 39 7.12 -0.98 1.81
N ASP A 40 7.03 -0.08 0.82
CA ASP A 40 7.45 1.31 0.95
C ASP A 40 6.59 2.04 2.01
N GLU A 41 5.26 1.89 1.98
CA GLU A 41 4.36 2.48 2.99
C GLU A 41 4.66 1.96 4.40
N ILE A 42 4.81 0.65 4.58
CA ILE A 42 5.14 0.06 5.88
C ILE A 42 6.45 0.65 6.40
N SER A 43 7.49 0.73 5.56
CA SER A 43 8.78 1.30 5.97
C SER A 43 8.67 2.76 6.42
N LEU A 44 7.82 3.54 5.72
CA LEU A 44 7.57 4.93 6.04
C LEU A 44 6.83 5.05 7.37
N TYR A 45 5.76 4.28 7.57
CA TYR A 45 4.98 4.29 8.80
C TYR A 45 5.77 3.77 10.00
N THR A 46 6.60 2.75 9.83
CA THR A 46 7.48 2.27 10.89
C THR A 46 8.46 3.36 11.30
N ARG A 47 9.04 4.10 10.35
CA ARG A 47 9.92 5.23 10.69
C ARG A 47 9.17 6.34 11.41
N GLN A 48 7.99 6.72 10.92
CA GLN A 48 7.16 7.72 11.62
C GLN A 48 6.79 7.25 13.03
N TYR A 49 6.42 5.99 13.19
CA TYR A 49 6.13 5.40 14.49
C TYR A 49 7.35 5.45 15.41
N GLU A 50 8.53 5.05 14.93
CA GLU A 50 9.76 5.18 15.71
C GLU A 50 10.06 6.64 16.07
N GLU A 51 9.88 7.60 15.16
CA GLU A 51 10.08 9.03 15.45
C GLU A 51 9.07 9.58 16.47
N LEU A 52 7.80 9.18 16.38
CA LEU A 52 6.72 9.57 17.30
C LEU A 52 6.90 8.95 18.70
N PHE A 53 7.27 7.67 18.76
CA PHE A 53 7.29 6.89 20.00
C PHE A 53 8.70 6.71 20.60
N SER A 54 9.76 7.17 19.93
CA SER A 54 11.14 7.11 20.47
C SER A 54 11.38 8.07 21.63
N ASN A 55 10.60 9.15 21.74
CA ASN A 55 10.68 10.09 22.85
C ASN A 55 9.32 10.22 23.53
N LYS A 56 9.29 9.96 24.85
CA LYS A 56 8.08 10.00 25.67
C LYS A 56 7.39 11.37 25.61
N ASP A 57 8.16 12.45 25.48
CA ASP A 57 7.66 13.82 25.37
C ASP A 57 6.92 14.06 24.03
N ASN A 58 7.41 13.48 22.93
CA ASN A 58 6.76 13.59 21.62
C ASN A 58 5.45 12.80 21.57
N LEU A 59 5.44 11.63 22.21
CA LEU A 59 4.25 10.80 22.32
C LEU A 59 3.15 11.50 23.12
N GLU A 60 3.50 12.07 24.27
CA GLU A 60 2.56 12.82 25.11
C GLU A 60 1.98 14.02 24.37
N LYS A 61 2.84 14.79 23.69
CA LYS A 61 2.40 15.93 22.87
C LYS A 61 1.43 15.50 21.76
N PHE A 62 1.73 14.42 21.04
CA PHE A 62 0.86 13.89 19.99
C PHE A 62 -0.50 13.42 20.55
N ALA A 63 -0.49 12.73 21.69
CA ALA A 63 -1.72 12.27 22.35
C ALA A 63 -2.60 13.44 22.82
N ARG A 64 -1.99 14.51 23.35
CA ARG A 64 -2.69 15.74 23.78
C ARG A 64 -3.25 16.53 22.59
N GLU A 65 -2.51 16.65 21.49
CA GLU A 65 -2.93 17.46 20.33
C GLU A 65 -3.95 16.77 19.42
N GLN A 66 -3.78 15.47 19.13
CA GLN A 66 -4.64 14.75 18.18
C GLN A 66 -5.83 14.07 18.85
N TYR A 67 -5.66 13.60 20.09
CA TYR A 67 -6.67 12.79 20.79
C TYR A 67 -7.19 13.44 22.08
N GLN A 68 -6.70 14.64 22.43
CA GLN A 68 -7.07 15.36 23.65
C GLN A 68 -6.96 14.47 24.91
N MET A 69 -5.98 13.56 24.94
CA MET A 69 -5.76 12.69 26.09
C MET A 69 -5.33 13.49 27.31
N LEU A 70 -5.99 13.21 28.44
CA LEU A 70 -5.75 13.77 29.77
C LEU A 70 -5.23 12.65 30.68
N GLU A 71 -4.28 12.95 31.57
CA GLU A 71 -4.01 12.03 32.70
C GLU A 71 -5.19 12.03 33.68
N GLU A 72 -5.36 10.96 34.44
CA GLU A 72 -6.52 10.77 35.35
C GLU A 72 -6.68 11.92 36.38
N ASP A 73 -5.60 12.66 36.68
CA ASP A 73 -5.55 13.74 37.67
C ASP A 73 -5.45 15.15 37.04
N GLU A 74 -5.75 15.33 35.74
CA GLU A 74 -5.55 16.60 35.03
C GLU A 74 -6.87 17.27 34.58
N ASP A 75 -7.11 18.51 35.03
CA ASP A 75 -8.29 19.31 34.69
C ASP A 75 -8.08 20.14 33.39
N LEU A 76 -8.93 19.93 32.38
CA LEU A 76 -8.89 20.66 31.10
C LEU A 76 -9.66 22.00 31.17
N PHE A 77 -8.96 23.12 30.99
CA PHE A 77 -9.57 24.46 30.87
C PHE A 77 -9.58 24.92 29.41
N ILE A 78 -10.76 25.02 28.79
CA ILE A 78 -10.93 25.63 27.46
C ILE A 78 -11.28 27.11 27.67
N ILE A 79 -10.34 28.00 27.31
CA ILE A 79 -10.58 29.44 27.32
C ILE A 79 -11.23 29.81 25.98
N ILE A 80 -12.46 30.29 26.04
CA ILE A 80 -13.17 30.82 24.87
C ILE A 80 -13.00 32.34 24.94
N ASP A 81 -12.27 32.91 23.98
CA ASP A 81 -12.22 34.37 23.82
C ASP A 81 -13.57 34.84 23.25
N GLU A 82 -14.23 35.76 23.95
CA GLU A 82 -15.47 36.44 23.53
C GLU A 82 -15.27 37.40 22.35
#